data_AF-A0A1M7BD11-F1
#
_entry.id   AF-A0A1M7BD11-F1
#
_cell.length_a   1.000
_cell.length_b   1.000
_cell.length_c   1.000
_cell.angle_alpha   90.00
_cell.angle_beta   90.00
_cell.angle_gamma   90.00
#
_symmetry.space_group_name_H-M   'P 1'
#
loop_
_entity.id
_entity.type
_entity.pdbx_description
1 polymer ?
#
loop_
_entity_poly.entity_id
_entity_poly.type
_entity_poly.pdbx_seq_one_letter_code
_entity_poly.pdbx_strand_id
1 'polypeptide(L)'
;MTTPETPQPLQFGWEEWVALPELGVPALKAKVDTGARTSALHAFDIETFGPASKPKVRFTVHPIPGRDDLVIPCSATIIDRRDVTSSNGERELRYVISSNLTVGEDSWPIEITLTNRSTMASRMLLGRQALKDHISIVATDRFLQPELSYDVYHTARMRNEQPKRALRIAVLSREDNYSTRRLVSEGEARGHTVEVINTTRCYMAINAMAPEVHYDGKRLPRFDAVVPRIGASITPYGTAIIRQFETIGTYCVNSSAGITSSRDKLYAHQLMARAKIGMPNTAFAASPHDTSNLMGLVGTAPLIVKLLESTQGKGVVLAETKKAAESVIDAFRGLKANFLVQDFVKEAAGEDIRCLVIGGKVVGAMKRTGAEGDFRSNLHRGGSAKAVRITKIERDTAIRAAKVFDLNMAGVDLLRSEAGPKVLEVNSSPGFEGIEGSTGKDIVGALYDLIESRVRPAPVRRRKSSKTAEE
;
A
#
# COMPACT_ATOMS: atom_id res chain seq x y z
N MET A 1 22.23 -37.26 27.66
CA MET A 1 21.83 -37.78 26.34
C MET A 1 20.32 -37.94 26.38
N THR A 2 19.59 -36.96 25.86
CA THR A 2 18.13 -37.06 25.66
C THR A 2 17.90 -38.00 24.50
N THR A 3 17.22 -39.11 24.77
CA THR A 3 16.70 -40.04 23.76
C THR A 3 15.89 -39.24 22.73
N PRO A 4 16.10 -39.45 21.41
CA PRO A 4 15.20 -38.86 20.43
C PRO A 4 13.82 -39.50 20.62
N GLU A 5 12.83 -38.70 20.99
CA GLU A 5 11.43 -39.15 21.01
C GLU A 5 11.10 -39.73 19.63
N THR A 6 10.68 -41.00 19.63
CA THR A 6 10.19 -41.63 18.40
C THR A 6 8.87 -40.94 18.06
N PRO A 7 8.72 -40.34 16.86
CA PRO A 7 7.49 -39.66 16.51
C PRO A 7 6.32 -40.64 16.61
N GLN A 8 5.19 -40.18 17.18
CA GLN A 8 4.01 -41.02 17.28
C GLN A 8 3.59 -41.48 15.88
N PRO A 9 3.19 -42.75 15.71
CA PRO A 9 2.76 -43.24 14.42
C PRO A 9 1.51 -42.50 13.96
N LEU A 10 1.58 -41.89 12.77
CA LEU A 10 0.45 -41.24 12.11
C LEU A 10 -0.23 -42.23 11.17
N GLN A 11 -1.56 -42.22 11.14
CA GLN A 11 -2.34 -43.09 10.29
C GLN A 11 -3.22 -42.25 9.37
N PHE A 12 -3.04 -42.38 8.07
CA PHE A 12 -3.77 -41.63 7.05
C PHE A 12 -4.75 -42.54 6.35
N GLY A 13 -5.97 -42.07 6.12
CA GLY A 13 -6.91 -42.64 5.17
C GLY A 13 -6.54 -42.30 3.72
N TRP A 14 -7.42 -42.65 2.77
CA TRP A 14 -7.27 -42.24 1.36
C TRP A 14 -7.57 -40.74 1.14
N GLU A 15 -8.26 -40.09 2.09
CA GLU A 15 -8.50 -38.64 2.13
C GLU A 15 -8.30 -38.13 3.56
N GLU A 16 -7.57 -37.03 3.70
CA GLU A 16 -7.26 -36.42 4.99
C GLU A 16 -7.50 -34.90 5.01
N TRP A 17 -7.80 -34.40 6.21
CA TRP A 17 -7.80 -32.97 6.48
C TRP A 17 -6.38 -32.48 6.73
N VAL A 18 -6.00 -31.41 6.04
CA VAL A 18 -4.67 -30.81 6.13
C VAL A 18 -4.76 -29.29 6.16
N ALA A 19 -3.69 -28.65 6.63
CA ALA A 19 -3.51 -27.21 6.53
C ALA A 19 -2.16 -26.87 5.86
N LEU A 20 -2.14 -25.76 5.13
CA LEU A 20 -0.95 -25.12 4.58
C LEU A 20 -0.89 -23.69 5.15
N PRO A 21 -0.45 -23.53 6.41
CA PRO A 21 -0.51 -22.24 7.12
C PRO A 21 0.28 -21.13 6.41
N GLU A 22 1.42 -21.46 5.80
CA GLU A 22 2.24 -20.49 5.07
C GLU A 22 1.61 -19.98 3.76
N LEU A 23 0.61 -20.70 3.25
CA LEU A 23 -0.21 -20.28 2.11
C LEU A 23 -1.54 -19.68 2.56
N GLY A 24 -1.82 -19.59 3.87
CA GLY A 24 -3.08 -19.09 4.38
C GLY A 24 -4.25 -20.01 4.05
N VAL A 25 -3.99 -21.31 3.93
CA VAL A 25 -4.99 -22.34 3.68
C VAL A 25 -5.15 -23.19 4.95
N PRO A 26 -5.93 -22.74 5.94
CA PRO A 26 -6.05 -23.40 7.24
C PRO A 26 -6.86 -24.71 7.24
N ALA A 27 -7.62 -25.01 6.19
CA ALA A 27 -8.39 -26.25 6.10
C ALA A 27 -8.60 -26.71 4.65
N LEU A 28 -7.99 -27.83 4.28
CA LEU A 28 -8.08 -28.39 2.93
C LEU A 28 -8.23 -29.91 3.03
N LYS A 29 -9.06 -30.49 2.16
CA LYS A 29 -9.09 -31.95 2.01
C LYS A 29 -8.07 -32.34 0.95
N ALA A 30 -7.17 -33.24 1.30
CA ALA A 30 -6.16 -33.77 0.41
C ALA A 30 -6.35 -35.26 0.21
N LYS A 31 -6.33 -35.70 -1.04
CA LYS A 31 -6.35 -37.12 -1.39
C LYS A 31 -4.92 -37.67 -1.28
N VAL A 32 -4.74 -38.76 -0.54
CA VAL A 32 -3.48 -39.49 -0.49
C VAL A 32 -3.30 -40.26 -1.79
N ASP A 33 -2.20 -39.99 -2.49
CA ASP A 33 -1.88 -40.58 -3.79
C ASP A 33 -0.43 -41.05 -3.80
N THR A 34 -0.22 -42.30 -3.40
CA THR A 34 1.11 -42.92 -3.37
C THR A 34 1.71 -43.14 -4.77
N GLY A 35 0.87 -43.10 -5.83
CA GLY A 35 1.33 -43.14 -7.22
C GLY A 35 1.98 -41.82 -7.64
N ALA A 36 1.55 -40.69 -7.06
CA ALA A 36 2.19 -39.41 -7.28
C ALA A 36 3.50 -39.30 -6.49
N ARG A 37 4.60 -38.92 -7.17
CA ARG A 37 5.88 -38.65 -6.50
C ARG A 37 5.80 -37.44 -5.58
N THR A 38 5.30 -36.33 -6.11
CA THR A 38 5.27 -35.02 -5.44
C THR A 38 3.83 -34.58 -5.26
N SER A 39 3.53 -33.90 -4.16
CA SER A 39 2.20 -33.35 -3.90
C SER A 39 1.80 -32.32 -4.96
N ALA A 40 0.51 -32.18 -5.19
CA ALA A 40 -0.04 -31.25 -6.18
C ALA A 40 -1.17 -30.43 -5.57
N LEU A 41 -1.11 -29.11 -5.72
CA LEU A 41 -2.13 -28.19 -5.21
C LEU A 41 -2.86 -27.53 -6.38
N HIS A 42 -4.18 -27.44 -6.26
CA HIS A 42 -5.01 -26.64 -7.14
C HIS A 42 -4.60 -25.17 -7.04
N ALA A 43 -4.11 -24.63 -8.15
CA ALA A 43 -3.72 -23.25 -8.29
C ALA A 43 -4.16 -22.72 -9.66
N PHE A 44 -4.58 -21.45 -9.71
CA PHE A 44 -4.90 -20.71 -10.94
C PHE A 44 -4.30 -19.31 -10.87
N ASP A 45 -4.37 -18.55 -11.98
CA ASP A 45 -3.68 -17.26 -12.12
C ASP A 45 -2.19 -17.31 -11.73
N ILE A 46 -1.52 -18.40 -12.14
CA ILE A 46 -0.13 -18.67 -11.80
C ILE A 46 0.77 -17.73 -12.61
N GLU A 47 1.48 -16.84 -11.92
CA GLU A 47 2.38 -15.87 -12.54
C GLU A 47 3.67 -15.74 -11.74
N THR A 48 4.79 -15.70 -12.45
CA THR A 48 6.11 -15.51 -11.84
C THR A 48 6.47 -14.03 -11.71
N PHE A 49 7.18 -13.70 -10.63
CA PHE A 49 7.70 -12.36 -10.41
C PHE A 49 8.98 -12.41 -9.57
N GLY A 50 9.67 -11.27 -9.44
CA GLY A 50 10.97 -11.22 -8.76
C GLY A 50 12.16 -11.42 -9.69
N PRO A 51 13.38 -11.16 -9.18
CA PRO A 51 14.60 -11.33 -9.95
C PRO A 51 14.89 -12.81 -10.22
N ALA A 52 15.66 -13.10 -11.28
CA ALA A 52 16.06 -14.46 -11.62
C ALA A 52 16.85 -15.17 -10.51
N SER A 53 17.54 -14.41 -9.63
CA SER A 53 18.26 -14.93 -8.47
C SER A 53 17.36 -15.35 -7.31
N LYS A 54 16.12 -14.85 -7.25
CA LYS A 54 15.14 -15.17 -6.21
C LYS A 54 13.73 -15.19 -6.82
N PRO A 55 13.47 -16.15 -7.74
CA PRO A 55 12.23 -16.19 -8.47
C PRO A 55 11.08 -16.57 -7.54
N LYS A 56 9.95 -15.89 -7.69
CA LYS A 56 8.73 -16.11 -6.91
C LYS A 56 7.59 -16.41 -7.84
N VAL A 57 6.57 -17.06 -7.31
CA VAL A 57 5.30 -17.32 -7.99
C VAL A 57 4.17 -16.77 -7.14
N ARG A 58 3.22 -16.08 -7.78
CA ARG A 58 1.91 -15.78 -7.21
C ARG A 58 0.88 -16.66 -7.89
N PHE A 59 -0.13 -17.03 -7.14
CA PHE A 59 -1.20 -17.90 -7.61
C PHE A 59 -2.39 -17.75 -6.67
N THR A 60 -3.52 -18.30 -7.08
CA THR A 60 -4.75 -18.28 -6.29
C THR A 60 -5.24 -19.69 -6.06
N VAL A 61 -5.82 -19.93 -4.88
CA VAL A 61 -6.37 -21.22 -4.46
C VAL A 61 -7.87 -21.10 -4.18
N HIS A 62 -8.66 -22.01 -4.74
CA HIS A 62 -10.01 -22.32 -4.27
C HIS A 62 -9.95 -23.54 -3.36
N PRO A 63 -9.98 -23.37 -2.02
CA PRO A 63 -9.74 -24.47 -1.08
C PRO A 63 -10.93 -25.44 -0.98
N ILE A 64 -12.13 -25.00 -1.35
CA ILE A 64 -13.36 -25.81 -1.28
C ILE A 64 -13.76 -26.22 -2.71
N PRO A 65 -13.89 -27.53 -3.01
CA PRO A 65 -14.43 -27.99 -4.28
C PRO A 65 -15.80 -27.36 -4.58
N GLY A 66 -15.98 -26.85 -5.81
CA GLY A 66 -17.24 -26.24 -6.26
C GLY A 66 -17.56 -24.84 -5.71
N ARG A 67 -16.63 -24.20 -4.98
CA ARG A 67 -16.77 -22.83 -4.47
C ARG A 67 -15.67 -21.94 -5.04
N ASP A 68 -15.97 -21.27 -6.15
CA ASP A 68 -15.04 -20.38 -6.84
C ASP A 68 -15.14 -18.92 -6.35
N ASP A 69 -16.13 -18.61 -5.50
CA ASP A 69 -16.25 -17.32 -4.82
C ASP A 69 -15.19 -17.15 -3.71
N LEU A 70 -14.69 -18.26 -3.14
CA LEU A 70 -13.66 -18.27 -2.11
C LEU A 70 -12.27 -18.29 -2.74
N VAL A 71 -11.61 -17.13 -2.70
CA VAL A 71 -10.34 -16.86 -3.37
C VAL A 71 -9.26 -16.63 -2.32
N ILE A 72 -8.22 -17.47 -2.29
CA ILE A 72 -7.04 -17.28 -1.44
C ILE A 72 -5.83 -16.94 -2.31
N PRO A 73 -5.42 -15.65 -2.37
CA PRO A 73 -4.21 -15.24 -3.05
C PRO A 73 -2.97 -15.67 -2.26
N CYS A 74 -2.10 -16.43 -2.91
CA CYS A 74 -0.90 -17.00 -2.36
C CYS A 74 0.34 -16.49 -3.11
N SER A 75 1.49 -16.58 -2.46
CA SER A 75 2.78 -16.44 -3.14
C SER A 75 3.84 -17.26 -2.43
N ALA A 76 4.80 -17.79 -3.17
CA ALA A 76 5.93 -18.52 -2.61
C ALA A 76 7.19 -18.33 -3.46
N THR A 77 8.35 -18.64 -2.88
CA THR A 77 9.60 -18.77 -3.63
C THR A 77 9.54 -20.04 -4.49
N ILE A 78 9.99 -19.94 -5.74
CA ILE A 78 10.10 -21.10 -6.63
C ILE A 78 11.40 -21.82 -6.28
N ILE A 79 11.31 -23.12 -5.98
CA ILE A 79 12.49 -23.94 -5.66
C ILE A 79 12.91 -24.84 -6.83
N ASP A 80 11.99 -25.18 -7.72
CA ASP A 80 12.23 -26.07 -8.86
C ASP A 80 11.15 -25.88 -9.95
N ARG A 81 11.40 -26.39 -11.17
CA ARG A 81 10.39 -26.60 -12.22
C ARG A 81 10.48 -28.04 -12.70
N ARG A 82 9.35 -28.72 -12.74
CA ARG A 82 9.32 -30.17 -12.92
C ARG A 82 8.29 -30.58 -13.95
N ASP A 83 8.69 -31.42 -14.89
CA ASP A 83 7.77 -32.10 -15.79
C ASP A 83 6.99 -33.16 -15.01
N VAL A 84 5.67 -33.02 -14.99
CA VAL A 84 4.76 -33.93 -14.31
C VAL A 84 3.81 -34.53 -15.34
N THR A 85 3.80 -35.85 -15.42
CA THR A 85 2.84 -36.61 -16.24
C THR A 85 1.62 -36.95 -15.39
N SER A 86 0.43 -36.55 -15.84
CA SER A 86 -0.82 -36.93 -15.20
C SER A 86 -1.16 -38.40 -15.46
N SER A 87 -2.09 -38.96 -14.69
CA SER A 87 -2.66 -40.29 -14.94
C SER A 87 -3.26 -40.46 -16.34
N ASN A 88 -3.61 -39.33 -16.99
CA ASN A 88 -4.22 -39.29 -18.32
C ASN A 88 -3.16 -39.19 -19.43
N GLY A 89 -1.86 -39.25 -19.09
CA GLY A 89 -0.75 -39.21 -20.04
C GLY A 89 -0.29 -37.81 -20.45
N GLU A 90 -1.04 -36.76 -20.09
CA GLU A 90 -0.65 -35.37 -20.36
C GLU A 90 0.56 -34.94 -19.52
N ARG A 91 1.54 -34.31 -20.17
CA ARG A 91 2.72 -33.75 -19.51
C ARG A 91 2.58 -32.25 -19.33
N GLU A 92 2.89 -31.77 -18.14
CA GLU A 92 2.84 -30.35 -17.78
C GLU A 92 4.11 -29.96 -17.02
N LEU A 93 4.76 -28.86 -17.43
CA LEU A 93 5.88 -28.28 -16.69
C LEU A 93 5.35 -27.40 -15.56
N ARG A 94 5.48 -27.86 -14.32
CA ARG A 94 4.90 -27.21 -13.13
C ARG A 94 5.95 -26.50 -12.30
N TYR A 95 5.57 -25.37 -11.70
CA TYR A 95 6.37 -24.74 -10.66
C TYR A 95 6.28 -25.54 -9.37
N VAL A 96 7.41 -25.69 -8.68
CA VAL A 96 7.52 -26.35 -7.38
C VAL A 96 7.80 -25.30 -6.31
N ILE A 97 7.02 -25.36 -5.24
CA ILE A 97 7.19 -24.54 -4.03
C ILE A 97 7.42 -25.47 -2.83
N SER A 98 8.02 -24.94 -1.77
CA SER A 98 8.07 -25.59 -0.47
C SER A 98 7.04 -24.95 0.45
N SER A 99 6.30 -25.77 1.21
CA SER A 99 5.48 -25.27 2.30
C SER A 99 5.32 -26.31 3.40
N ASN A 100 5.15 -25.86 4.64
CA ASN A 100 4.79 -26.74 5.74
C ASN A 100 3.36 -27.30 5.59
N LEU A 101 3.26 -28.62 5.58
CA LEU A 101 2.02 -29.37 5.74
C LEU A 101 1.77 -29.55 7.23
N THR A 102 0.58 -29.19 7.70
CA THR A 102 0.14 -29.43 9.08
C THR A 102 -1.02 -30.43 9.08
N VAL A 103 -0.90 -31.46 9.92
CA VAL A 103 -1.90 -32.52 10.12
C VAL A 103 -1.94 -32.84 11.61
N GLY A 104 -3.08 -32.63 12.27
CA GLY A 104 -3.17 -32.73 13.73
C GLY A 104 -2.17 -31.78 14.41
N GLU A 105 -1.29 -32.34 15.24
CA GLU A 105 -0.22 -31.60 15.93
C GLU A 105 1.10 -31.59 15.16
N ASP A 106 1.22 -32.41 14.11
CA ASP A 106 2.44 -32.56 13.33
C ASP A 106 2.53 -31.53 12.20
N SER A 107 3.74 -31.00 11.98
CA SER A 107 4.02 -30.06 10.90
C SER A 107 5.39 -30.31 10.27
N TRP A 108 5.46 -30.35 8.94
CA TRP A 108 6.72 -30.57 8.22
C TRP A 108 6.73 -30.04 6.79
N PRO A 109 7.91 -29.69 6.24
CA PRO A 109 8.01 -29.14 4.90
C PRO A 109 7.73 -30.22 3.85
N ILE A 110 6.97 -29.86 2.82
CA ILE A 110 6.71 -30.68 1.64
C ILE A 110 6.94 -29.88 0.35
N GLU A 111 7.32 -30.57 -0.72
CA GLU A 111 7.31 -30.01 -2.07
C GLU A 111 5.90 -30.09 -2.66
N ILE A 112 5.44 -28.98 -3.24
CA ILE A 112 4.11 -28.86 -3.83
C ILE A 112 4.25 -28.35 -5.26
N THR A 113 3.69 -29.08 -6.22
CA THR A 113 3.53 -28.63 -7.61
C THR A 113 2.24 -27.83 -7.75
N LEU A 114 2.32 -26.70 -8.46
CA LEU A 114 1.15 -25.85 -8.74
C LEU A 114 0.53 -26.24 -10.09
N THR A 115 -0.77 -26.52 -10.12
CA THR A 115 -1.48 -26.90 -11.36
C THR A 115 -2.99 -26.59 -11.27
N ASN A 116 -3.62 -26.33 -12.42
CA ASN A 116 -5.06 -26.08 -12.45
C ASN A 116 -5.85 -27.39 -12.40
N ARG A 117 -6.32 -27.71 -11.19
CA ARG A 117 -7.21 -28.85 -10.91
C ARG A 117 -8.69 -28.48 -10.76
N SER A 118 -9.17 -27.44 -11.47
CA SER A 118 -10.55 -26.92 -11.30
C SER A 118 -11.63 -27.99 -11.54
N THR A 119 -11.40 -28.88 -12.50
CA THR A 119 -12.30 -29.98 -12.90
C THR A 119 -12.19 -31.22 -12.02
N MET A 120 -11.22 -31.26 -11.09
CA MET A 120 -10.97 -32.42 -10.23
C MET A 120 -11.71 -32.27 -8.91
N ALA A 121 -12.24 -33.39 -8.39
CA ALA A 121 -12.95 -33.41 -7.10
C ALA A 121 -12.05 -33.03 -5.91
N SER A 122 -10.78 -33.43 -5.95
CA SER A 122 -9.81 -33.10 -4.90
C SER A 122 -8.90 -31.94 -5.31
N ARG A 123 -8.87 -30.91 -4.46
CA ARG A 123 -8.04 -29.70 -4.63
C ARG A 123 -6.58 -29.93 -4.29
N MET A 124 -6.22 -31.02 -3.61
CA MET A 124 -4.82 -31.36 -3.31
C MET A 124 -4.57 -32.86 -3.36
N LEU A 125 -3.45 -33.26 -3.95
CA LEU A 125 -2.89 -34.60 -3.82
C LEU A 125 -1.71 -34.57 -2.86
N LEU A 126 -1.67 -35.52 -1.93
CA LEU A 126 -0.49 -35.83 -1.12
C LEU A 126 0.30 -36.94 -1.81
N GLY A 127 1.42 -36.57 -2.40
CA GLY A 127 2.33 -37.53 -3.02
C GLY A 127 3.21 -38.24 -2.00
N ARG A 128 3.82 -39.35 -2.41
CA ARG A 128 4.66 -40.19 -1.51
C ARG A 128 5.82 -39.46 -0.85
N GLN A 129 6.38 -38.40 -1.45
CA GLN A 129 7.44 -37.58 -0.82
C GLN A 129 6.97 -36.79 0.40
N ALA A 130 5.66 -36.53 0.53
CA ALA A 130 5.10 -35.87 1.71
C ALA A 130 4.88 -36.86 2.88
N LEU A 131 4.91 -38.17 2.61
CA LEU A 131 4.66 -39.22 3.60
C LEU A 131 5.97 -39.62 4.26
N LYS A 132 6.13 -39.32 5.56
CA LYS A 132 7.30 -39.71 6.36
C LYS A 132 7.23 -41.19 6.76
N ASP A 133 8.37 -41.73 7.21
CA ASP A 133 8.50 -43.15 7.57
C ASP A 133 7.54 -43.63 8.67
N HIS A 134 7.09 -42.72 9.56
CA HIS A 134 6.14 -43.04 10.63
C HIS A 134 4.67 -42.88 10.21
N ILE A 135 4.39 -42.63 8.93
CA ILE A 135 3.02 -42.49 8.39
C ILE A 135 2.61 -43.79 7.72
N SER A 136 1.52 -44.39 8.20
CA SER A 136 0.88 -45.56 7.60
C SER A 136 -0.41 -45.17 6.88
N ILE A 137 -0.78 -45.88 5.80
CA ILE A 137 -1.99 -45.59 5.02
C ILE A 137 -3.00 -46.72 5.15
N VAL A 138 -4.23 -46.38 5.54
CA VAL A 138 -5.40 -47.26 5.53
C VAL A 138 -6.26 -46.91 4.33
N ALA A 139 -6.15 -47.71 3.28
CA ALA A 139 -6.81 -47.41 2.00
C ALA A 139 -8.35 -47.41 2.06
N THR A 140 -8.95 -48.06 3.07
CA THR A 140 -10.41 -48.18 3.22
C THR A 140 -11.04 -47.01 3.95
N ASP A 141 -10.27 -46.28 4.75
CA ASP A 141 -10.77 -45.27 5.67
C ASP A 141 -10.45 -43.85 5.17
N ARG A 142 -11.09 -42.86 5.78
CA ARG A 142 -10.89 -41.43 5.53
C ARG A 142 -10.93 -40.67 6.85
N PHE A 143 -10.25 -39.53 6.91
CA PHE A 143 -10.26 -38.64 8.08
C PHE A 143 -9.82 -39.35 9.36
N LEU A 144 -8.71 -40.08 9.29
CA LEU A 144 -8.10 -40.71 10.47
C LEU A 144 -7.32 -39.68 11.33
N GLN A 145 -7.21 -38.44 10.86
CA GLN A 145 -6.61 -37.31 11.56
C GLN A 145 -7.67 -36.31 12.03
N PRO A 146 -7.37 -35.43 13.00
CA PRO A 146 -8.33 -34.46 13.53
C PRO A 146 -9.04 -33.69 12.43
N GLU A 147 -10.38 -33.75 12.43
CA GLU A 147 -11.17 -33.08 11.41
C GLU A 147 -11.07 -31.55 11.51
N LEU A 148 -10.75 -30.93 10.38
CA LEU A 148 -10.82 -29.48 10.23
C LEU A 148 -12.20 -29.09 9.68
N SER A 149 -12.53 -27.80 9.73
CA SER A 149 -13.79 -27.28 9.20
C SER A 149 -13.56 -26.12 8.23
N TYR A 150 -14.27 -26.17 7.11
CA TYR A 150 -14.33 -25.06 6.17
C TYR A 150 -14.98 -23.80 6.74
N ASP A 151 -15.65 -23.87 7.90
CA ASP A 151 -16.17 -22.68 8.58
C ASP A 151 -15.09 -21.67 8.92
N VAL A 152 -13.83 -22.11 9.07
CA VAL A 152 -12.68 -21.20 9.25
C VAL A 152 -12.69 -20.10 8.20
N TYR A 153 -13.00 -20.43 6.94
CA TYR A 153 -13.04 -19.52 5.79
C TYR A 153 -14.08 -18.39 5.90
N HIS A 154 -15.05 -18.55 6.80
CA HIS A 154 -16.15 -17.61 7.00
C HIS A 154 -16.03 -16.79 8.30
N THR A 155 -14.98 -17.00 9.08
CA THR A 155 -14.77 -16.33 10.36
C THR A 155 -13.74 -15.20 10.25
N ALA A 156 -13.74 -14.30 11.23
CA ALA A 156 -12.70 -13.27 11.36
C ALA A 156 -11.28 -13.86 11.52
N ARG A 157 -11.20 -15.12 11.95
CA ARG A 157 -9.96 -15.90 12.11
C ARG A 157 -9.10 -15.89 10.84
N MET A 158 -9.73 -15.98 9.66
CA MET A 158 -9.02 -15.86 8.37
C MET A 158 -8.21 -14.58 8.24
N ARG A 159 -8.74 -13.42 8.65
CA ARG A 159 -7.99 -12.16 8.53
C ARG A 159 -6.75 -12.12 9.41
N ASN A 160 -6.83 -12.77 10.58
CA ASN A 160 -5.78 -12.76 11.58
C ASN A 160 -4.70 -13.80 11.30
N GLU A 161 -5.06 -14.94 10.71
CA GLU A 161 -4.15 -16.06 10.45
C GLU A 161 -3.55 -16.06 9.03
N GLN A 162 -3.95 -15.12 8.16
CA GLN A 162 -3.35 -15.00 6.83
C GLN A 162 -1.86 -14.64 6.94
N PRO A 163 -0.96 -15.45 6.34
CA PRO A 163 0.47 -15.23 6.39
C PRO A 163 0.86 -13.99 5.61
N LYS A 164 2.04 -13.44 5.95
CA LYS A 164 2.66 -12.39 5.15
C LYS A 164 3.14 -13.00 3.83
N ARG A 165 2.40 -12.75 2.75
CA ARG A 165 2.79 -13.18 1.41
C ARG A 165 3.73 -12.16 0.76
N ALA A 166 4.60 -12.63 -0.15
CA ALA A 166 5.41 -11.75 -0.99
C ALA A 166 4.52 -11.00 -1.98
N LEU A 167 4.69 -9.69 -2.05
CA LEU A 167 3.95 -8.79 -2.93
C LEU A 167 4.84 -8.33 -4.07
N ARG A 168 4.23 -8.00 -5.21
CA ARG A 168 4.85 -7.26 -6.30
C ARG A 168 4.41 -5.81 -6.23
N ILE A 169 5.33 -4.89 -5.97
CA ILE A 169 5.03 -3.49 -5.68
C ILE A 169 5.77 -2.59 -6.67
N ALA A 170 5.04 -1.64 -7.27
CA ALA A 170 5.64 -0.61 -8.12
C ALA A 170 5.85 0.68 -7.32
N VAL A 171 7.03 1.27 -7.41
CA VAL A 171 7.30 2.64 -6.94
C VAL A 171 7.39 3.54 -8.16
N LEU A 172 6.38 4.40 -8.37
CA LEU A 172 6.39 5.33 -9.50
C LEU A 172 7.22 6.56 -9.14
N SER A 173 8.48 6.58 -9.57
CA SER A 173 9.43 7.66 -9.26
C SER A 173 10.33 7.96 -10.45
N ARG A 174 10.71 9.23 -10.62
CA ARG A 174 11.73 9.65 -11.60
C ARG A 174 13.11 9.84 -10.98
N GLU A 175 13.20 9.79 -9.65
CA GLU A 175 14.38 10.18 -8.91
C GLU A 175 14.91 9.02 -8.07
N ASP A 176 16.23 8.84 -8.11
CA ASP A 176 16.96 7.99 -7.18
C ASP A 176 17.38 8.80 -5.95
N ASN A 177 16.46 8.95 -5.00
CA ASN A 177 16.68 9.66 -3.75
C ASN A 177 16.52 8.71 -2.54
N TYR A 178 16.85 9.20 -1.34
CA TYR A 178 16.74 8.43 -0.10
C TYR A 178 15.37 7.75 0.05
N SER A 179 14.29 8.50 -0.24
CA SER A 179 12.93 7.99 -0.05
C SER A 179 12.61 6.83 -1.00
N THR A 180 13.03 6.92 -2.26
CA THR A 180 12.88 5.83 -3.24
C THR A 180 13.68 4.59 -2.81
N ARG A 181 14.96 4.77 -2.43
CA ARG A 181 15.82 3.66 -1.99
C ARG A 181 15.31 2.99 -0.71
N ARG A 182 14.81 3.78 0.25
CA ARG A 182 14.24 3.27 1.50
C ARG A 182 12.97 2.45 1.25
N LEU A 183 12.11 2.84 0.31
CA LEU A 183 10.96 2.03 -0.13
C LEU A 183 11.42 0.67 -0.65
N VAL A 184 12.39 0.66 -1.56
CA VAL A 184 12.93 -0.59 -2.13
C VAL A 184 13.53 -1.47 -1.04
N SER A 185 14.44 -0.92 -0.22
CA SER A 185 15.14 -1.71 0.79
C SER A 185 14.22 -2.29 1.86
N GLU A 186 13.22 -1.53 2.33
CA GLU A 186 12.24 -2.04 3.29
C GLU A 186 11.38 -3.15 2.68
N GLY A 187 10.89 -2.95 1.45
CA GLY A 187 10.05 -3.95 0.79
C GLY A 187 10.81 -5.25 0.52
N GLU A 188 12.05 -5.16 0.05
CA GLU A 188 12.90 -6.33 -0.18
C GLU A 188 13.27 -7.06 1.12
N ALA A 189 13.56 -6.33 2.20
CA ALA A 189 13.80 -6.90 3.53
C ALA A 189 12.58 -7.67 4.06
N ARG A 190 11.36 -7.19 3.73
CA ARG A 190 10.09 -7.88 4.02
C ARG A 190 9.76 -9.02 3.05
N GLY A 191 10.65 -9.34 2.12
CA GLY A 191 10.48 -10.42 1.16
C GLY A 191 9.57 -10.08 -0.03
N HIS A 192 9.23 -8.81 -0.25
CA HIS A 192 8.51 -8.36 -1.44
C HIS A 192 9.45 -8.22 -2.64
N THR A 193 8.86 -7.98 -3.81
CA THR A 193 9.58 -7.58 -5.02
C THR A 193 9.17 -6.16 -5.34
N VAL A 194 10.11 -5.22 -5.31
CA VAL A 194 9.84 -3.80 -5.51
C VAL A 194 10.51 -3.33 -6.79
N GLU A 195 9.73 -2.75 -7.70
CA GLU A 195 10.20 -2.25 -8.98
C GLU A 195 10.04 -0.73 -9.03
N VAL A 196 11.13 0.01 -9.26
CA VAL A 196 11.07 1.45 -9.48
C VAL A 196 10.80 1.72 -10.95
N ILE A 197 9.69 2.41 -11.24
CA ILE A 197 9.22 2.67 -12.60
C ILE A 197 9.18 4.18 -12.84
N ASN A 198 9.88 4.62 -13.88
CA ASN A 198 9.87 6.02 -14.27
C ASN A 198 8.51 6.41 -14.87
N THR A 199 7.75 7.21 -14.13
CA THR A 199 6.36 7.54 -14.49
C THR A 199 6.21 8.17 -15.87
N THR A 200 7.17 8.99 -16.33
CA THR A 200 7.07 9.67 -17.63
C THR A 200 7.36 8.77 -18.82
N ARG A 201 7.90 7.58 -18.60
CA ARG A 201 8.11 6.56 -19.63
C ARG A 201 6.93 5.58 -19.74
N CYS A 202 6.02 5.62 -18.77
CA CYS A 202 4.78 4.86 -18.86
C CYS A 202 3.88 5.47 -19.94
N TYR A 203 3.15 4.63 -20.67
CA TYR A 203 2.04 5.01 -21.56
C TYR A 203 0.92 3.99 -21.41
N MET A 204 -0.27 4.25 -21.93
CA MET A 204 -1.46 3.46 -21.58
C MET A 204 -2.24 3.05 -22.82
N ALA A 205 -2.75 1.82 -22.81
CA ALA A 205 -3.82 1.42 -23.71
C ALA A 205 -5.15 1.61 -22.97
N ILE A 206 -5.95 2.58 -23.42
CA ILE A 206 -7.26 2.89 -22.81
C ILE A 206 -8.33 2.20 -23.66
N ASN A 207 -8.91 1.13 -23.12
CA ASN A 207 -10.03 0.45 -23.74
C ASN A 207 -10.94 -0.12 -22.64
N ALA A 208 -12.19 -0.41 -22.98
CA ALA A 208 -13.22 -0.76 -22.00
C ALA A 208 -13.01 -2.14 -21.35
N MET A 209 -12.30 -3.07 -22.00
CA MET A 209 -12.24 -4.48 -21.60
C MET A 209 -10.93 -4.85 -20.90
N ALA A 210 -9.81 -4.31 -21.37
CA ALA A 210 -8.46 -4.63 -20.93
C ALA A 210 -7.61 -3.34 -20.87
N PRO A 211 -7.86 -2.45 -19.88
CA PRO A 211 -7.00 -1.29 -19.65
C PRO A 211 -5.59 -1.75 -19.29
N GLU A 212 -4.57 -1.13 -19.89
CA GLU A 212 -3.17 -1.51 -19.66
C GLU A 212 -2.29 -0.29 -19.42
N VAL A 213 -1.22 -0.51 -18.65
CA VAL A 213 -0.07 0.40 -18.59
C VAL A 213 1.10 -0.30 -19.25
N HIS A 214 1.84 0.42 -20.07
CA HIS A 214 3.02 -0.04 -20.79
C HIS A 214 4.24 0.77 -20.34
N TYR A 215 5.42 0.18 -20.47
CA TYR A 215 6.71 0.78 -20.18
C TYR A 215 7.75 0.19 -21.13
N ASP A 216 8.46 1.06 -21.85
CA ASP A 216 9.53 0.66 -22.80
C ASP A 216 9.12 -0.46 -23.79
N GLY A 217 7.98 -0.29 -24.46
CA GLY A 217 7.53 -1.24 -25.49
C GLY A 217 6.77 -2.45 -24.94
N LYS A 218 6.67 -2.62 -23.60
CA LYS A 218 6.08 -3.80 -22.98
C LYS A 218 4.93 -3.43 -22.05
N ARG A 219 3.89 -4.25 -22.05
CA ARG A 219 2.84 -4.20 -21.03
C ARG A 219 3.46 -4.43 -19.65
N LEU A 220 3.18 -3.54 -18.71
CA LEU A 220 3.53 -3.74 -17.32
C LEU A 220 2.70 -4.88 -16.72
N PRO A 221 3.32 -5.75 -15.92
CA PRO A 221 2.62 -6.83 -15.25
C PRO A 221 1.71 -6.28 -14.16
N ARG A 222 0.85 -7.15 -13.62
CA ARG A 222 -0.03 -6.76 -12.51
C ARG A 222 0.78 -6.54 -11.24
N PHE A 223 0.51 -5.45 -10.53
CA PHE A 223 1.09 -5.16 -9.22
C PHE A 223 0.03 -5.38 -8.13
N ASP A 224 0.47 -5.78 -6.93
CA ASP A 224 -0.40 -5.84 -5.75
C ASP A 224 -0.64 -4.42 -5.21
N ALA A 225 0.39 -3.57 -5.26
CA ALA A 225 0.29 -2.17 -4.87
C ALA A 225 1.21 -1.26 -5.70
N VAL A 226 0.82 0.01 -5.79
CA VAL A 226 1.59 1.09 -6.40
C VAL A 226 1.81 2.18 -5.36
N VAL A 227 3.05 2.63 -5.19
CA VAL A 227 3.43 3.76 -4.34
C VAL A 227 3.88 4.92 -5.22
N PRO A 228 3.02 5.92 -5.49
CA PRO A 228 3.37 7.04 -6.32
C PRO A 228 4.25 8.07 -5.60
N ARG A 229 5.39 8.39 -6.21
CA ARG A 229 6.32 9.44 -5.81
C ARG A 229 6.32 10.54 -6.89
N ILE A 230 5.13 11.08 -7.14
CA ILE A 230 4.89 12.02 -8.24
C ILE A 230 5.38 13.42 -7.86
N GLY A 231 6.40 13.89 -8.58
CA GLY A 231 6.90 15.26 -8.50
C GLY A 231 5.89 16.26 -9.06
N ALA A 232 5.88 17.48 -8.50
CA ALA A 232 4.90 18.51 -8.84
C ALA A 232 4.85 18.84 -10.35
N SER A 233 5.99 18.80 -11.05
CA SER A 233 6.10 19.13 -12.48
C SER A 233 5.42 18.15 -13.43
N ILE A 234 5.02 16.97 -12.95
CA ILE A 234 4.33 15.96 -13.77
C ILE A 234 3.00 15.53 -13.16
N THR A 235 2.42 16.32 -12.26
CA THR A 235 1.17 15.94 -11.56
C THR A 235 0.05 15.51 -12.52
N PRO A 236 -0.25 16.25 -13.61
CA PRO A 236 -1.32 15.83 -14.54
C PRO A 236 -1.05 14.47 -15.18
N TYR A 237 0.17 14.24 -15.67
CA TYR A 237 0.53 12.97 -16.31
C TYR A 237 0.65 11.82 -15.29
N GLY A 238 1.31 12.06 -14.16
CA GLY A 238 1.49 11.06 -13.11
C GLY A 238 0.16 10.59 -12.53
N THR A 239 -0.79 11.50 -12.31
CA THR A 239 -2.14 11.12 -11.84
C THR A 239 -2.96 10.40 -12.91
N ALA A 240 -2.72 10.65 -14.20
CA ALA A 240 -3.32 9.84 -15.27
C ALA A 240 -2.81 8.39 -15.24
N ILE A 241 -1.49 8.17 -15.08
CA ILE A 241 -0.92 6.83 -14.93
C ILE A 241 -1.48 6.11 -13.69
N ILE A 242 -1.57 6.80 -12.55
CA ILE A 242 -2.13 6.22 -11.31
C ILE A 242 -3.58 5.80 -11.52
N ARG A 243 -4.39 6.65 -12.18
CA ARG A 243 -5.80 6.35 -12.47
C ARG A 243 -5.96 5.11 -13.34
N GLN A 244 -5.02 4.85 -14.24
CA GLN A 244 -5.01 3.63 -15.02
C GLN A 244 -4.74 2.40 -14.14
N PHE A 245 -3.78 2.47 -13.21
CA PHE A 245 -3.57 1.41 -12.22
C PHE A 245 -4.80 1.19 -11.34
N GLU A 246 -5.48 2.26 -10.92
CA GLU A 246 -6.74 2.19 -10.18
C GLU A 246 -7.84 1.49 -11.01
N THR A 247 -7.93 1.82 -12.30
CA THR A 247 -8.89 1.20 -13.24
C THR A 247 -8.64 -0.30 -13.42
N ILE A 248 -7.37 -0.72 -13.39
CA ILE A 248 -6.96 -2.14 -13.41
C ILE A 248 -7.27 -2.86 -12.07
N GLY A 249 -7.65 -2.12 -11.03
CA GLY A 249 -7.94 -2.66 -9.69
C GLY A 249 -6.72 -2.77 -8.79
N THR A 250 -5.62 -2.07 -9.11
CA THR A 250 -4.39 -2.06 -8.30
C THR A 250 -4.53 -1.09 -7.13
N TYR A 251 -4.10 -1.50 -5.93
CA TYR A 251 -4.12 -0.63 -4.76
C TYR A 251 -3.04 0.46 -4.85
N CYS A 252 -3.44 1.75 -4.82
CA CYS A 252 -2.53 2.89 -4.98
C CYS A 252 -2.42 3.70 -3.68
N VAL A 253 -1.19 3.93 -3.19
CA VAL A 253 -0.91 4.75 -2.00
C VAL A 253 -0.02 5.93 -2.38
N ASN A 254 -0.57 7.07 -2.79
CA ASN A 254 -1.97 7.53 -2.71
C ASN A 254 -2.79 7.41 -3.99
N SER A 255 -4.09 7.67 -3.88
CA SER A 255 -5.02 7.73 -5.01
C SER A 255 -4.75 8.93 -5.93
N SER A 256 -5.13 8.80 -7.20
CA SER A 256 -4.99 9.87 -8.19
C SER A 256 -5.79 11.12 -7.78
N ALA A 257 -7.01 10.95 -7.29
CA ALA A 257 -7.88 12.03 -6.82
C ALA A 257 -7.31 12.77 -5.59
N GLY A 258 -6.77 12.04 -4.62
CA GLY A 258 -6.14 12.64 -3.44
C GLY A 258 -4.87 13.42 -3.77
N ILE A 259 -4.06 12.91 -4.70
CA ILE A 259 -2.87 13.62 -5.19
C ILE A 259 -3.27 14.91 -5.91
N THR A 260 -4.23 14.86 -6.84
CA THR A 260 -4.69 16.05 -7.57
C THR A 260 -5.24 17.12 -6.63
N SER A 261 -6.13 16.73 -5.71
CA SER A 261 -6.79 17.67 -4.80
C SER A 261 -5.86 18.31 -3.78
N SER A 262 -4.85 17.58 -3.30
CA SER A 262 -3.85 18.14 -2.38
C SER A 262 -2.81 19.05 -3.07
N ARG A 263 -2.62 18.92 -4.39
CA ARG A 263 -1.69 19.74 -5.16
C ARG A 263 -2.28 21.07 -5.62
N ASP A 264 -3.58 21.10 -5.88
CA ASP A 264 -4.29 22.33 -6.14
C ASP A 264 -4.50 23.10 -4.83
N LYS A 265 -3.69 24.15 -4.61
CA LYS A 265 -3.74 24.93 -3.36
C LYS A 265 -5.12 25.56 -3.15
N LEU A 266 -5.79 26.08 -4.18
CA LEU A 266 -7.10 26.70 -4.02
C LEU A 266 -8.13 25.66 -3.61
N TYR A 267 -8.21 24.57 -4.38
CA TYR A 267 -9.15 23.50 -4.09
C TYR A 267 -8.88 22.86 -2.72
N ALA A 268 -7.60 22.71 -2.34
CA ALA A 268 -7.22 22.22 -1.02
C ALA A 268 -7.72 23.12 0.12
N HIS A 269 -7.59 24.44 -0.01
CA HIS A 269 -8.13 25.38 0.99
C HIS A 269 -9.65 25.28 1.06
N GLN A 270 -10.35 25.19 -0.07
CA GLN A 270 -11.81 25.04 -0.10
C GLN A 270 -12.28 23.74 0.57
N LEU A 271 -11.60 22.62 0.32
CA LEU A 271 -11.90 21.33 0.95
C LEU A 271 -11.67 21.38 2.47
N MET A 272 -10.54 21.93 2.91
CA MET A 272 -10.25 22.09 4.33
C MET A 272 -11.26 23.03 5.02
N ALA A 273 -11.69 24.10 4.35
CA ALA A 273 -12.65 25.06 4.89
C ALA A 273 -14.02 24.40 5.07
N ARG A 274 -14.48 23.64 4.06
CA ARG A 274 -15.69 22.82 4.13
C ARG A 274 -15.65 21.82 5.29
N ALA A 275 -14.47 21.24 5.55
CA ALA A 275 -14.25 20.31 6.66
C ALA A 275 -13.96 21.00 8.02
N LYS A 276 -14.09 22.33 8.09
CA LYS A 276 -13.84 23.13 9.29
C LYS A 276 -12.46 22.85 9.92
N ILE A 277 -11.44 22.70 9.08
CA ILE A 277 -10.05 22.53 9.50
C ILE A 277 -9.42 23.91 9.62
N GLY A 278 -8.76 24.16 10.75
CA GLY A 278 -8.07 25.43 10.99
C GLY A 278 -6.97 25.64 9.95
N MET A 279 -6.99 26.79 9.30
CA MET A 279 -5.96 27.28 8.38
C MET A 279 -5.76 28.78 8.62
N PRO A 280 -4.63 29.38 8.21
CA PRO A 280 -4.52 30.83 8.24
C PRO A 280 -5.58 31.44 7.30
N ASN A 281 -6.12 32.61 7.66
CA ASN A 281 -7.12 33.27 6.81
C ASN A 281 -6.53 33.52 5.43
N THR A 282 -7.26 33.16 4.39
CA THR A 282 -6.75 33.18 3.01
C THR A 282 -7.77 33.78 2.07
N ALA A 283 -7.34 34.74 1.26
CA ALA A 283 -8.07 35.24 0.11
C ALA A 283 -7.38 34.79 -1.19
N PHE A 284 -8.16 34.54 -2.22
CA PHE A 284 -7.69 34.12 -3.53
C PHE A 284 -8.10 35.13 -4.59
N ALA A 285 -7.19 35.43 -5.51
CA ALA A 285 -7.40 36.44 -6.53
C ALA A 285 -6.60 36.13 -7.81
N ALA A 286 -7.15 36.58 -8.94
CA ALA A 286 -6.48 36.57 -10.23
C ALA A 286 -6.13 38.02 -10.65
N SER A 287 -7.14 38.86 -10.85
CA SER A 287 -6.97 40.29 -11.17
C SER A 287 -8.10 41.15 -10.60
N PRO A 288 -8.27 41.23 -9.26
CA PRO A 288 -9.22 42.16 -8.67
C PRO A 288 -8.69 43.58 -8.86
N HIS A 289 -9.54 44.50 -9.30
CA HIS A 289 -9.24 45.94 -9.32
C HIS A 289 -9.24 46.53 -7.90
N ASP A 290 -9.70 45.77 -6.90
CA ASP A 290 -9.85 46.18 -5.51
C ASP A 290 -8.87 45.42 -4.58
N THR A 291 -7.59 45.76 -4.68
CA THR A 291 -6.51 45.16 -3.85
C THR A 291 -6.72 45.43 -2.35
N SER A 292 -7.23 46.62 -2.00
CA SER A 292 -7.40 47.01 -0.60
C SER A 292 -8.46 46.17 0.10
N ASN A 293 -9.60 45.92 -0.56
CA ASN A 293 -10.64 45.05 -0.01
C ASN A 293 -10.16 43.60 0.08
N LEU A 294 -9.47 43.09 -0.94
CA LEU A 294 -8.89 41.74 -0.91
C LEU A 294 -8.01 41.52 0.33
N MET A 295 -7.13 42.48 0.65
CA MET A 295 -6.31 42.40 1.86
C MET A 295 -7.17 42.51 3.13
N GLY A 296 -8.18 43.37 3.13
CA GLY A 296 -9.13 43.53 4.24
C GLY A 296 -9.91 42.26 4.57
N LEU A 297 -10.16 41.37 3.60
CA LEU A 297 -10.78 40.06 3.84
C LEU A 297 -9.90 39.11 4.67
N VAL A 298 -8.58 39.31 4.64
CA VAL A 298 -7.61 38.44 5.31
C VAL A 298 -7.27 38.96 6.70
N GLY A 299 -6.93 40.24 6.78
CA GLY A 299 -6.49 40.90 8.01
C GLY A 299 -5.54 42.06 7.74
N THR A 300 -4.85 42.49 8.79
CA THR A 300 -3.85 43.57 8.72
C THR A 300 -2.46 43.01 8.47
N ALA A 301 -1.59 43.82 7.85
CA ALA A 301 -0.19 43.46 7.66
C ALA A 301 0.51 43.12 8.99
N PRO A 302 1.50 42.21 8.99
CA PRO A 302 2.12 41.54 7.84
C PRO A 302 1.24 40.47 7.17
N LEU A 303 1.36 40.34 5.85
CA LEU A 303 0.63 39.37 5.02
C LEU A 303 1.61 38.49 4.24
N ILE A 304 1.19 37.28 3.91
CA ILE A 304 1.90 36.38 2.99
C ILE A 304 1.21 36.42 1.63
N VAL A 305 1.95 36.71 0.57
CA VAL A 305 1.47 36.62 -0.81
C VAL A 305 2.13 35.43 -1.51
N LYS A 306 1.34 34.50 -2.05
CA LYS A 306 1.80 33.26 -2.67
C LYS A 306 1.32 33.15 -4.11
N LEU A 307 2.22 32.83 -5.03
CA LEU A 307 1.84 32.36 -6.36
C LEU A 307 1.34 30.91 -6.30
N LEU A 308 0.31 30.61 -7.09
CA LEU A 308 -0.16 29.24 -7.25
C LEU A 308 0.83 28.39 -8.04
N GLU A 309 1.32 28.93 -9.15
CA GLU A 309 2.22 28.29 -10.11
C GLU A 309 3.69 28.35 -9.68
N SER A 310 3.98 27.86 -8.48
CA SER A 310 5.34 27.82 -7.98
C SER A 310 5.62 26.59 -7.13
N THR A 311 6.84 26.08 -7.25
CA THR A 311 7.36 24.94 -6.50
C THR A 311 8.42 25.41 -5.49
N GLN A 312 8.57 24.67 -4.39
CA GLN A 312 9.65 24.83 -3.40
C GLN A 312 9.80 26.25 -2.79
N GLY A 313 8.69 26.96 -2.55
CA GLY A 313 8.72 28.26 -1.88
C GLY A 313 9.30 29.42 -2.70
N LYS A 314 9.57 29.21 -3.99
CA LYS A 314 9.70 30.31 -4.96
C LYS A 314 8.31 30.95 -5.10
N GLY A 315 8.20 32.28 -5.07
CA GLY A 315 6.89 32.94 -5.14
C GLY A 315 6.06 32.95 -3.85
N VAL A 316 6.69 32.78 -2.68
CA VAL A 316 6.08 33.11 -1.38
C VAL A 316 6.81 34.32 -0.82
N VAL A 317 6.09 35.43 -0.62
CA VAL A 317 6.65 36.72 -0.17
C VAL A 317 5.95 37.15 1.12
N LEU A 318 6.75 37.56 2.11
CA LEU A 318 6.27 38.24 3.30
C LEU A 318 6.22 39.74 3.02
N ALA A 319 5.03 40.32 3.13
CA ALA A 319 4.82 41.75 3.01
C ALA A 319 4.56 42.33 4.40
N GLU A 320 5.56 43.00 4.97
CA GLU A 320 5.50 43.55 6.33
C GLU A 320 4.50 44.71 6.47
N THR A 321 4.25 45.42 5.37
CA THR A 321 3.36 46.57 5.32
C THR A 321 2.29 46.39 4.24
N LYS A 322 1.16 47.11 4.39
CA LYS A 322 0.09 47.12 3.38
C LYS A 322 0.61 47.56 2.00
N LYS A 323 1.44 48.60 1.95
CA LYS A 323 2.04 49.10 0.69
C LYS A 323 2.95 48.07 0.02
N ALA A 324 3.71 47.31 0.81
CA ALA A 324 4.52 46.22 0.27
C ALA A 324 3.64 45.10 -0.31
N ALA A 325 2.54 44.76 0.36
CA ALA A 325 1.60 43.76 -0.14
C ALA A 325 0.94 44.20 -1.46
N GLU A 326 0.50 45.46 -1.54
CA GLU A 326 -0.04 46.06 -2.77
C GLU A 326 0.95 45.98 -3.93
N SER A 327 2.21 46.38 -3.67
CA SER A 327 3.27 46.36 -4.69
C SER A 327 3.54 44.94 -5.22
N VAL A 328 3.53 43.93 -4.34
CA VAL A 328 3.73 42.52 -4.75
C VAL A 328 2.51 42.02 -5.54
N ILE A 329 1.30 42.37 -5.13
CA ILE A 329 0.06 42.00 -5.83
C ILE A 329 0.02 42.61 -7.22
N ASP A 330 0.38 43.89 -7.37
CA ASP A 330 0.42 44.56 -8.68
C ASP A 330 1.47 43.93 -9.60
N ALA A 331 2.64 43.57 -9.06
CA ALA A 331 3.65 42.82 -9.80
C ALA A 331 3.11 41.47 -10.29
N PHE A 332 2.39 40.72 -9.44
CA PHE A 332 1.79 39.43 -9.83
C PHE A 332 0.65 39.59 -10.83
N ARG A 333 -0.13 40.68 -10.74
CA ARG A 333 -1.17 41.02 -11.73
C ARG A 333 -0.56 41.26 -13.10
N GLY A 334 0.58 41.96 -13.18
CA GLY A 334 1.33 42.16 -14.43
C GLY A 334 1.76 40.85 -15.11
N LEU A 335 2.02 39.81 -14.31
CA LEU A 335 2.34 38.46 -14.78
C LEU A 335 1.11 37.63 -15.17
N LYS A 336 -0.11 38.17 -15.04
CA LYS A 336 -1.39 37.46 -15.24
C LYS A 336 -1.49 36.15 -14.46
N ALA A 337 -0.86 36.10 -13.29
CA ALA A 337 -0.79 34.91 -12.46
C ALA A 337 -1.82 34.94 -11.33
N ASN A 338 -2.40 33.77 -11.03
CA ASN A 338 -3.26 33.60 -9.86
C ASN A 338 -2.43 33.60 -8.55
N PHE A 339 -2.94 34.25 -7.52
CA PHE A 339 -2.25 34.39 -6.23
C PHE A 339 -3.19 34.22 -5.03
N LEU A 340 -2.58 33.86 -3.90
CA LEU A 340 -3.21 33.79 -2.59
C LEU A 340 -2.61 34.88 -1.70
N VAL A 341 -3.47 35.59 -0.96
CA VAL A 341 -3.08 36.46 0.14
C VAL A 341 -3.48 35.76 1.42
N GLN A 342 -2.57 35.62 2.37
CA GLN A 342 -2.77 34.83 3.57
C GLN A 342 -2.26 35.58 4.80
N ASP A 343 -2.94 35.39 5.92
CA ASP A 343 -2.53 35.95 7.21
C ASP A 343 -1.17 35.38 7.65
N PHE A 344 -0.31 36.24 8.20
CA PHE A 344 0.98 35.83 8.72
C PHE A 344 0.86 35.46 10.20
N VAL A 345 0.93 34.17 10.48
CA VAL A 345 0.89 33.62 11.85
C VAL A 345 2.21 33.92 12.57
N LYS A 346 2.32 35.12 13.15
CA LYS A 346 3.53 35.59 13.87
C LYS A 346 3.94 34.66 15.01
N GLU A 347 2.96 34.07 15.70
CA GLU A 347 3.17 33.17 16.84
C GLU A 347 4.00 31.94 16.48
N ALA A 348 4.01 31.55 15.19
CA ALA A 348 4.78 30.41 14.73
C ALA A 348 6.29 30.69 14.67
N ALA A 349 6.71 31.96 14.71
CA ALA A 349 8.11 32.40 14.79
C ALA A 349 9.06 31.72 13.78
N GLY A 350 8.60 31.46 12.55
CA GLY A 350 9.40 30.78 11.51
C GLY A 350 9.59 29.27 11.75
N GLU A 351 8.80 28.69 12.66
CA GLU A 351 8.74 27.26 12.92
C GLU A 351 7.46 26.64 12.37
N ASP A 352 7.57 25.40 11.92
CA ASP A 352 6.39 24.59 11.60
C ASP A 352 6.55 23.15 12.09
N ILE A 353 5.42 22.48 12.26
CA ILE A 353 5.36 21.08 12.66
C ILE A 353 4.91 20.26 11.46
N ARG A 354 5.79 19.40 10.96
CA ARG A 354 5.44 18.39 9.96
C ARG A 354 5.00 17.12 10.68
N CYS A 355 3.73 16.79 10.56
CA CYS A 355 3.15 15.51 10.97
C CYS A 355 3.08 14.58 9.76
N LEU A 356 3.66 13.38 9.87
CA LEU A 356 3.48 12.36 8.85
C LEU A 356 2.37 11.40 9.25
N VAL A 357 1.31 11.37 8.44
CA VAL A 357 0.13 10.54 8.62
C VAL A 357 0.20 9.35 7.69
N ILE A 358 0.06 8.13 8.23
CA ILE A 358 -0.08 6.89 7.47
C ILE A 358 -1.26 6.11 8.02
N GLY A 359 -2.18 5.68 7.15
CA GLY A 359 -3.33 4.83 7.53
C GLY A 359 -4.22 5.46 8.61
N GLY A 360 -4.35 6.79 8.62
CA GLY A 360 -5.14 7.52 9.63
C GLY A 360 -4.46 7.70 10.99
N LYS A 361 -3.14 7.47 11.09
CA LYS A 361 -2.35 7.67 12.32
C LYS A 361 -1.15 8.57 12.04
N VAL A 362 -0.85 9.50 12.96
CA VAL A 362 0.43 10.23 12.92
C VAL A 362 1.55 9.31 13.40
N VAL A 363 2.39 8.85 12.48
CA VAL A 363 3.49 7.90 12.73
C VAL A 363 4.77 8.61 13.16
N GLY A 364 5.00 9.83 12.68
CA GLY A 364 6.13 10.68 13.03
C GLY A 364 5.74 12.16 13.04
N ALA A 365 6.44 12.96 13.84
CA ALA A 365 6.32 14.40 13.80
C ALA A 365 7.69 15.04 14.06
N MET A 366 8.01 16.07 13.27
CA MET A 366 9.21 16.87 13.45
C MET A 366 8.86 18.34 13.42
N LYS A 367 9.55 19.12 14.25
CA LYS A 367 9.57 20.57 14.17
C LYS A 367 10.68 20.98 13.22
N ARG A 368 10.36 21.84 12.26
CA ARG A 368 11.36 22.47 11.39
C ARG A 368 11.48 23.93 11.76
N THR A 369 12.71 24.42 11.82
CA THR A 369 13.03 25.83 12.09
C THR A 369 13.76 26.39 10.88
N GLY A 370 13.31 27.55 10.39
CA GLY A 370 13.97 28.27 9.30
C GLY A 370 15.39 28.70 9.62
N ALA A 371 16.14 29.11 8.59
CA ALA A 371 17.43 29.76 8.78
C ALA A 371 17.23 31.15 9.43
N GLU A 372 18.27 31.68 10.07
CA GLU A 372 18.21 33.01 10.70
C GLU A 372 17.79 34.07 9.67
N GLY A 373 16.71 34.82 9.97
CA GLY A 373 16.12 35.82 9.07
C GLY A 373 15.17 35.26 7.98
N ASP A 374 14.96 33.95 7.87
CA ASP A 374 13.96 33.37 6.95
C ASP A 374 12.71 32.89 7.71
N PHE A 375 11.55 33.45 7.37
CA PHE A 375 10.27 33.04 7.93
C PHE A 375 9.80 31.66 7.44
N ARG A 376 10.50 31.06 6.46
CA ARG A 376 10.19 29.74 5.88
C ARG A 376 11.05 28.66 6.52
N SER A 377 10.42 27.59 6.96
CA SER A 377 11.03 26.47 7.68
C SER A 377 11.44 25.27 6.79
N ASN A 378 11.63 25.48 5.48
CA ASN A 378 11.95 24.40 4.55
C ASN A 378 13.38 23.84 4.78
N LEU A 379 13.50 22.53 5.02
CA LEU A 379 14.79 21.84 5.20
C LEU A 379 15.78 22.04 4.04
N HIS A 380 15.28 22.06 2.80
CA HIS A 380 16.11 22.25 1.61
C HIS A 380 16.77 23.65 1.51
N ARG A 381 16.44 24.57 2.41
CA ARG A 381 17.01 25.94 2.49
C ARG A 381 17.88 26.15 3.72
N GLY A 382 18.46 25.09 4.28
CA GLY A 382 19.35 25.17 5.44
C GLY A 382 18.64 25.25 6.79
N GLY A 383 17.32 25.00 6.83
CA GLY A 383 16.57 24.84 8.08
C GLY A 383 16.98 23.57 8.85
N SER A 384 16.72 23.54 10.15
CA SER A 384 16.97 22.36 11.00
C SER A 384 15.69 21.58 11.28
N ALA A 385 15.79 20.26 11.51
CA ALA A 385 14.67 19.41 11.94
C ALA A 385 15.00 18.73 13.28
N LYS A 386 14.05 18.74 14.20
CA LYS A 386 14.13 18.00 15.46
C LYS A 386 12.81 17.28 15.73
N ALA A 387 12.86 16.10 16.35
CA ALA A 387 11.64 15.44 16.82
C ALA A 387 10.84 16.36 17.74
N VAL A 388 9.51 16.29 17.64
CA VAL A 388 8.62 17.11 18.48
C VAL A 388 7.45 16.28 19.01
N ARG A 389 7.10 16.53 20.27
CA ARG A 389 5.87 15.98 20.86
C ARG A 389 4.69 16.87 20.45
N ILE A 390 3.75 16.27 19.73
CA ILE A 390 2.52 16.94 19.30
C ILE A 390 1.39 16.73 20.31
N THR A 391 0.51 17.71 20.43
CA THR A 391 -0.69 17.67 21.26
C THR A 391 -1.77 16.78 20.65
N LYS A 392 -2.81 16.46 21.43
CA LYS A 392 -3.98 15.70 20.93
C LYS A 392 -4.69 16.46 19.80
N ILE A 393 -4.81 17.78 19.92
CA ILE A 393 -5.48 18.64 18.94
C ILE A 393 -4.66 18.70 17.65
N GLU A 394 -3.34 18.87 17.72
CA GLU A 394 -2.45 18.82 16.55
C GLU A 394 -2.54 17.49 15.80
N ARG A 395 -2.56 16.38 16.55
CA ARG A 395 -2.69 15.03 16.00
C ARG A 395 -4.03 14.84 15.28
N ASP A 396 -5.14 15.24 15.91
CA ASP A 396 -6.48 15.14 15.31
C ASP A 396 -6.59 16.00 14.05
N THR A 397 -6.11 17.25 14.11
CA THR A 397 -6.07 18.15 12.95
C THR A 397 -5.28 17.55 11.79
N ALA A 398 -4.11 16.96 12.04
CA ALA A 398 -3.32 16.30 11.00
C ALA A 398 -4.04 15.10 10.37
N ILE A 399 -4.66 14.24 11.20
CA ILE A 399 -5.40 13.06 10.72
C ILE A 399 -6.62 13.49 9.89
N ARG A 400 -7.38 14.48 10.37
CA ARG A 400 -8.52 15.04 9.65
C ARG A 400 -8.10 15.66 8.32
N ALA A 401 -7.00 16.41 8.29
CA ALA A 401 -6.48 17.01 7.07
C ALA A 401 -6.15 15.94 6.03
N ALA A 402 -5.38 14.91 6.39
CA ALA A 402 -5.09 13.80 5.48
C ALA A 402 -6.37 13.08 4.98
N LYS A 403 -7.35 12.89 5.87
CA LYS A 403 -8.63 12.24 5.55
C LYS A 403 -9.49 13.03 4.56
N VAL A 404 -9.49 14.36 4.64
CA VAL A 404 -10.25 15.22 3.70
C VAL A 404 -9.83 15.01 2.25
N PHE A 405 -8.56 14.72 2.03
CA PHE A 405 -7.98 14.44 0.72
C PHE A 405 -7.98 12.94 0.36
N ASP A 406 -8.53 12.08 1.22
CA ASP A 406 -8.44 10.62 1.08
C ASP A 406 -6.99 10.11 0.88
N LEU A 407 -6.03 10.72 1.58
CA LEU A 407 -4.63 10.35 1.52
C LEU A 407 -4.30 9.31 2.59
N ASN A 408 -3.89 8.13 2.12
CA ASN A 408 -3.37 7.04 2.95
C ASN A 408 -1.98 7.32 3.51
N MET A 409 -1.21 8.19 2.85
CA MET A 409 0.09 8.71 3.30
C MET A 409 0.15 10.22 3.04
N ALA A 410 0.38 11.05 4.05
CA ALA A 410 0.50 12.49 3.87
C ALA A 410 1.50 13.12 4.83
N GLY A 411 2.22 14.14 4.37
CA GLY A 411 2.89 15.09 5.26
C GLY A 411 1.98 16.30 5.47
N VAL A 412 1.56 16.55 6.70
CA VAL A 412 0.72 17.70 7.06
C VAL A 412 1.58 18.70 7.82
N ASP A 413 1.69 19.90 7.26
CA ASP A 413 2.46 21.00 7.84
C ASP A 413 1.52 21.88 8.67
N LEU A 414 1.85 22.07 9.94
CA LEU A 414 1.05 22.82 10.91
C LEU A 414 1.83 24.02 11.46
N LEU A 415 1.15 25.13 11.64
CA LEU A 415 1.60 26.26 12.44
C LEU A 415 0.87 26.25 13.79
N ARG A 416 1.60 26.49 14.88
CA ARG A 416 0.99 26.73 16.19
C ARG A 416 0.48 28.17 16.23
N SER A 417 -0.78 28.32 16.60
CA SER A 417 -1.39 29.63 16.88
C SER A 417 -2.13 29.59 18.20
N GLU A 418 -2.42 30.76 18.78
CA GLU A 418 -3.20 30.88 20.01
C GLU A 418 -4.60 30.26 19.87
N ALA A 419 -5.20 30.35 18.67
CA ALA A 419 -6.48 29.76 18.33
C ALA A 419 -6.41 28.24 18.00
N GLY A 420 -5.25 27.60 18.20
CA GLY A 420 -5.01 26.19 17.89
C GLY A 420 -4.17 25.96 16.62
N PRO A 421 -3.97 24.71 16.19
CA PRO A 421 -3.13 24.40 15.04
C PRO A 421 -3.78 24.85 13.72
N LYS A 422 -2.98 25.50 12.87
CA LYS A 422 -3.37 25.92 11.52
C LYS A 422 -2.64 25.07 10.48
N VAL A 423 -3.38 24.41 9.59
CA VAL A 423 -2.82 23.63 8.48
C VAL A 423 -2.31 24.58 7.41
N LEU A 424 -1.03 24.44 7.06
CA LEU A 424 -0.35 25.22 6.04
C LEU A 424 -0.38 24.52 4.68
N GLU A 425 -0.06 23.22 4.67
CA GLU A 425 0.00 22.39 3.47
C GLU A 425 -0.26 20.92 3.82
N VAL A 426 -0.88 20.18 2.88
CA VAL A 426 -0.95 18.72 2.91
C VAL A 426 -0.25 18.16 1.68
N ASN A 427 0.88 17.47 1.88
CA ASN A 427 1.69 16.92 0.81
C ASN A 427 1.44 15.41 0.65
N SER A 428 0.98 15.01 -0.54
CA SER A 428 0.68 13.63 -0.92
C SER A 428 1.90 12.76 -1.26
N SER A 429 3.10 13.32 -1.33
CA SER A 429 4.36 12.58 -1.55
C SER A 429 5.48 13.13 -0.65
N PRO A 430 5.35 13.02 0.68
CA PRO A 430 6.31 13.56 1.63
C PRO A 430 7.65 12.80 1.57
N GLY A 431 8.78 13.49 1.75
CA GLY A 431 10.09 12.84 1.88
C GLY A 431 10.26 12.16 3.25
N PHE A 432 10.99 11.04 3.29
CA PHE A 432 11.20 10.25 4.51
C PHE A 432 12.49 10.63 5.26
N GLU A 433 13.54 11.06 4.55
CA GLU A 433 14.89 11.27 5.10
C GLU A 433 14.92 12.19 6.33
N GLY A 434 14.35 13.38 6.23
CA GLY A 434 14.37 14.34 7.34
C GLY A 434 13.57 13.88 8.56
N ILE A 435 12.48 13.14 8.36
CA ILE A 435 11.63 12.71 9.48
C ILE A 435 12.15 11.42 10.13
N GLU A 436 12.65 10.46 9.35
CA GLU A 436 13.30 9.26 9.90
C GLU A 436 14.59 9.65 10.62
N GLY A 437 15.42 10.52 10.02
CA GLY A 437 16.65 11.01 10.64
C GLY A 437 16.42 11.80 11.93
N SER A 438 15.35 12.61 12.02
CA SER A 438 15.06 13.40 13.23
C SER A 438 14.33 12.62 14.32
N THR A 439 13.52 11.61 13.97
CA THR A 439 12.68 10.88 14.94
C THR A 439 13.21 9.49 15.29
N GLY A 440 14.11 8.93 14.48
CA GLY A 440 14.60 7.55 14.62
C GLY A 440 13.53 6.47 14.40
N LYS A 441 12.36 6.83 13.86
CA LYS A 441 11.25 5.92 13.63
C LYS A 441 11.31 5.31 12.25
N ASP A 442 10.90 4.05 12.14
CA ASP A 442 10.69 3.37 10.87
C ASP A 442 9.35 3.79 10.25
N ILE A 443 9.40 4.82 9.41
CA ILE A 443 8.24 5.40 8.77
C ILE A 443 7.82 4.55 7.57
N VAL A 444 8.80 4.08 6.79
CA VAL A 444 8.54 3.25 5.62
C VAL A 444 8.00 1.88 6.04
N GLY A 445 8.44 1.30 7.16
CA GLY A 445 7.83 0.10 7.72
C GLY A 445 6.34 0.27 8.03
N ALA A 446 5.93 1.40 8.60
CA ALA A 446 4.51 1.69 8.85
C ALA A 446 3.70 1.83 7.54
N LEU A 447 4.31 2.30 6.46
CA LEU A 447 3.70 2.30 5.12
C LEU A 447 3.50 0.87 4.60
N TYR A 448 4.50 0.00 4.76
CA TYR A 448 4.40 -1.40 4.38
C TYR A 448 3.35 -2.15 5.21
N ASP A 449 3.24 -1.89 6.51
CA ASP A 449 2.17 -2.46 7.34
C ASP A 449 0.78 -2.09 6.79
N LEU A 450 0.60 -0.84 6.35
CA LEU A 450 -0.63 -0.41 5.69
C LEU A 450 -0.85 -1.16 4.36
N ILE A 451 0.15 -1.23 3.49
CA ILE A 451 0.05 -1.92 2.20
C ILE A 451 -0.31 -3.39 2.39
N GLU A 452 0.44 -4.10 3.23
CA GLU A 452 0.22 -5.51 3.59
C GLU A 452 -1.21 -5.72 4.13
N SER A 453 -1.71 -4.82 4.99
CA SER A 453 -3.06 -4.94 5.53
C SER A 453 -4.17 -4.74 4.49
N ARG A 454 -3.92 -3.92 3.47
CA ARG A 454 -4.92 -3.51 2.45
C ARG A 454 -5.00 -4.46 1.28
N VAL A 455 -3.88 -5.10 0.93
CA VAL A 455 -3.80 -6.10 -0.14
C VAL A 455 -4.03 -7.54 0.35
N ARG A 456 -4.38 -7.71 1.64
CA ARG A 456 -4.87 -8.98 2.18
C ARG A 456 -6.22 -9.35 1.56
N PRO A 457 -6.47 -10.65 1.30
CA PRO A 457 -7.77 -11.11 0.86
C PRO A 457 -8.87 -10.73 1.85
N ALA A 458 -10.00 -10.24 1.32
CA ALA A 458 -11.18 -9.97 2.12
C ALA A 458 -11.96 -11.29 2.36
N PRO A 459 -12.49 -11.52 3.58
CA PRO A 459 -13.33 -12.67 3.86
C PRO A 459 -14.60 -12.63 3.00
N VAL A 460 -14.93 -13.77 2.42
CA VAL A 460 -16.10 -13.93 1.56
C VAL A 460 -17.35 -14.07 2.43
N ARG A 461 -18.39 -13.28 2.14
CA ARG A 461 -19.67 -13.34 2.87
C ARG A 461 -20.29 -14.73 2.71
N ARG A 462 -20.79 -15.33 3.80
CA ARG A 462 -21.59 -16.56 3.73
C ARG A 462 -22.77 -16.33 2.78
N ARG A 463 -22.95 -17.22 1.80
CA ARG A 463 -24.19 -17.30 1.03
C ARG A 463 -25.29 -17.70 2.01
N LYS A 464 -26.42 -16.95 2.07
CA LYS A 464 -27.60 -17.41 2.81
C LYS A 464 -27.97 -18.78 2.21
N SER A 465 -28.02 -19.82 3.04
CA SER A 465 -28.57 -21.11 2.61
C SER A 465 -29.97 -20.85 2.09
N SER A 466 -30.26 -21.17 0.83
CA SER A 466 -31.62 -21.34 0.38
C SER A 466 -32.20 -22.50 1.18
N LYS A 467 -32.91 -22.19 2.26
CA LYS A 467 -33.87 -23.14 2.82
C LYS A 467 -34.93 -23.37 1.74
N THR A 468 -35.26 -24.65 1.55
CA THR A 468 -36.49 -25.21 0.96
C THR A 468 -36.77 -24.97 -0.52
N ALA A 469 -36.58 -26.03 -1.31
CA ALA A 469 -37.49 -26.46 -2.37
C ALA A 469 -37.34 -27.98 -2.54
N GLU A 470 -37.83 -28.73 -1.55
CA GLU A 470 -38.36 -30.07 -1.74
C GLU A 470 -39.87 -29.93 -1.47
N GLU A 471 -40.65 -29.92 -2.55
CA GLU A 471 -42.01 -30.46 -2.64
C GLU A 471 -42.07 -31.28 -3.93
#